data_AF-A0A0D0DC92-F1
#
_entry.id   AF-A0A0D0DC92-F1
#
_cell.length_a   1.000
_cell.length_b   1.000
_cell.length_c   1.000
_cell.angle_alpha   90.00
_cell.angle_beta   90.00
_cell.angle_gamma   90.00
#
_symmetry.space_group_name_H-M   'P 1'
#
loop_
_entity.id
_entity.type
_entity.pdbx_description
1 polymer ?
#
loop_
_entity_poly.entity_id
_entity_poly.type
_entity_poly.pdbx_seq_one_letter_code
_entity_poly.pdbx_strand_id
1 'polypeptide(L)'
;MVSDELPSILKRWYKPPRTAGSTSKRAQGARPALERFAFLCVGDVVEAELDGIKDTMHCPAEDLSMEGLMSLFIEDLDLLLKLSSSGFGSTPKFWLLLTQVTQTHMQKLRNKEKIPDLVILAIICQVLYSRSHHNNYFTKMITLFLCSQGAPAKNIDLLHAFGLTISHQWSVRALRTIPENEMATVRDMVQHLPFVVTHNNINIPFCVFSQ
;
A
#
# COMPACT_ATOMS: atom_id res chain seq x y z
N MET A 1 24.61 -26.11 -5.72
CA MET A 1 26.01 -25.74 -5.41
C MET A 1 25.99 -24.32 -4.86
N VAL A 2 26.27 -24.14 -3.58
CA VAL A 2 26.47 -22.81 -2.97
C VAL A 2 27.93 -22.82 -2.52
N SER A 3 28.80 -22.04 -3.18
CA SER A 3 30.20 -21.89 -2.77
C SER A 3 30.25 -20.84 -1.66
N ASP A 4 30.78 -21.24 -0.51
CA ASP A 4 30.97 -20.36 0.64
C ASP A 4 32.03 -19.27 0.37
N GLU A 5 32.90 -19.46 -0.62
CA GLU A 5 33.91 -18.47 -0.97
C GLU A 5 33.36 -17.32 -1.83
N LEU A 6 32.31 -17.55 -2.63
CA LEU A 6 31.80 -16.57 -3.59
C LEU A 6 31.41 -15.23 -2.95
N PRO A 7 30.68 -15.17 -1.81
CA PRO A 7 30.39 -13.90 -1.14
C PRO A 7 31.66 -13.15 -0.72
N SER A 8 32.70 -13.89 -0.29
CA SER A 8 33.97 -13.31 0.13
C SER A 8 34.74 -12.70 -1.05
N ILE A 9 34.70 -13.36 -2.22
CA ILE A 9 35.31 -12.90 -3.47
C ILE A 9 34.61 -11.61 -3.94
N LEU A 10 33.28 -11.63 -4.02
CA LEU A 10 32.49 -10.45 -4.40
C LEU A 10 32.74 -9.26 -3.47
N LYS A 11 32.83 -9.50 -2.16
CA LYS A 11 33.14 -8.44 -1.18
C LYS A 11 34.53 -7.83 -1.40
N ARG A 12 35.53 -8.65 -1.73
CA ARG A 12 36.88 -8.18 -2.06
C ARG A 12 36.94 -7.43 -3.39
N TRP A 13 36.18 -7.85 -4.40
CA TRP A 13 36.08 -7.14 -5.68
C TRP A 13 35.37 -5.79 -5.54
N TYR A 14 34.32 -5.74 -4.71
CA TYR A 14 33.60 -4.51 -4.37
C TYR A 14 34.45 -3.54 -3.56
N LYS A 15 35.20 -4.04 -2.58
CA LYS A 15 36.08 -3.25 -1.72
C LYS A 15 37.45 -3.93 -1.59
N PRO A 16 38.38 -3.62 -2.51
CA PRO A 16 39.70 -4.23 -2.50
C PRO A 16 40.43 -4.05 -1.17
N PRO A 17 41.09 -5.10 -0.66
CA PRO A 17 41.90 -5.00 0.55
C PRO A 17 43.00 -3.94 0.36
N ARG A 18 43.36 -3.26 1.44
CA ARG A 18 44.40 -2.22 1.42
C ARG A 18 45.54 -2.70 2.29
N THR A 19 46.77 -2.53 1.81
CA THR A 19 47.98 -2.79 2.60
C THR A 19 48.00 -1.86 3.81
N ALA A 20 48.29 -2.40 4.99
CA ALA A 20 48.39 -1.62 6.22
C ALA A 20 49.44 -0.50 6.05
N GLY A 21 49.10 0.73 6.43
CA GLY A 21 49.99 1.89 6.33
C GLY A 21 50.03 2.62 4.99
N SER A 22 49.40 2.10 3.92
CA SER A 22 49.34 2.83 2.64
C SER A 22 48.43 4.05 2.74
N THR A 23 48.86 5.22 2.24
CA THR A 23 48.08 6.46 2.08
C THR A 23 47.50 6.63 0.68
N SER A 24 47.83 5.75 -0.28
CA SER A 24 47.40 5.88 -1.68
C SER A 24 45.87 5.76 -1.84
N LYS A 25 45.33 6.37 -2.91
CA LYS A 25 43.91 6.21 -3.26
C LYS A 25 43.61 4.71 -3.45
N ARG A 26 42.57 4.21 -2.79
CA ARG A 26 42.16 2.80 -2.90
C ARG A 26 41.76 2.54 -4.35
N ALA A 27 42.23 1.43 -4.92
CA ALA A 27 41.81 0.99 -6.24
C ALA A 27 40.28 0.84 -6.29
N GLN A 28 39.68 1.33 -7.37
CA GLN A 28 38.23 1.29 -7.56
C GLN A 28 37.69 -0.14 -7.68
N GLY A 29 38.54 -1.09 -8.10
CA GLY A 29 38.18 -2.50 -8.25
C GLY A 29 37.04 -2.69 -9.25
N ALA A 30 36.22 -3.71 -9.04
CA ALA A 30 35.02 -3.96 -9.84
C ALA A 30 33.79 -3.21 -9.31
N ARG A 31 33.97 -2.24 -8.39
CA ARG A 31 32.88 -1.58 -7.67
C ARG A 31 31.78 -1.03 -8.58
N PRO A 32 32.05 -0.25 -9.65
CA PRO A 32 30.99 0.30 -10.49
C PRO A 32 30.20 -0.78 -11.25
N ALA A 33 30.90 -1.84 -11.70
CA ALA A 33 30.28 -2.95 -12.40
C ALA A 33 29.39 -3.77 -11.45
N LEU A 34 29.88 -4.03 -10.22
CA LEU A 34 29.13 -4.76 -9.20
C LEU A 34 27.94 -3.97 -8.66
N GLU A 35 28.05 -2.65 -8.49
CA GLU A 35 26.91 -1.79 -8.09
C GLU A 35 25.82 -1.82 -9.16
N ARG A 36 26.19 -1.67 -10.43
CA ARG A 36 25.23 -1.76 -11.54
C ARG A 36 24.58 -3.14 -11.63
N PHE A 37 25.37 -4.21 -11.55
CA PHE A 37 24.86 -5.57 -11.59
C PHE A 37 23.91 -5.85 -10.41
N ALA A 38 24.30 -5.49 -9.20
CA ALA A 38 23.47 -5.67 -8.01
C ALA A 38 22.15 -4.90 -8.12
N PHE A 39 22.17 -3.68 -8.66
CA PHE A 39 20.97 -2.88 -8.87
C PHE A 39 19.99 -3.56 -9.84
N LEU A 40 20.49 -4.12 -10.94
CA LEU A 40 19.66 -4.89 -11.88
C LEU A 40 19.05 -6.12 -11.21
N CYS A 41 19.84 -6.91 -10.50
CA CYS A 41 19.33 -8.09 -9.79
C CYS A 41 18.29 -7.74 -8.72
N VAL A 42 18.47 -6.62 -8.01
CA VAL A 42 17.46 -6.14 -7.05
C VAL A 42 16.18 -5.75 -7.79
N GLY A 43 16.29 -5.06 -8.92
CA GLY A 43 15.15 -4.72 -9.78
C GLY A 43 14.33 -5.95 -10.18
N ASP A 44 14.99 -6.97 -10.74
CA ASP A 44 14.33 -8.21 -11.18
C ASP A 44 13.62 -8.93 -10.03
N VAL A 45 14.25 -8.96 -8.85
CA VAL A 45 13.67 -9.61 -7.67
C VAL A 45 12.47 -8.82 -7.15
N VAL A 46 12.56 -7.50 -7.07
CA VAL A 46 11.45 -6.65 -6.62
C VAL A 46 10.28 -6.73 -7.60
N GLU A 47 10.54 -6.75 -8.90
CA GLU A 47 9.49 -6.90 -9.92
C GLU A 47 8.76 -8.24 -9.77
N ALA A 48 9.49 -9.35 -9.65
CA ALA A 48 8.89 -10.66 -9.44
C ALA A 48 8.07 -10.73 -8.14
N GLU A 49 8.54 -10.09 -7.06
CA GLU A 49 7.79 -9.99 -5.79
C GLU A 49 6.49 -9.20 -5.96
N LEU A 50 6.54 -8.04 -6.63
CA LEU A 50 5.36 -7.21 -6.86
C LEU A 50 4.32 -7.94 -7.73
N ASP A 51 4.77 -8.70 -8.73
CA ASP A 51 3.88 -9.52 -9.55
C ASP A 51 3.21 -10.65 -8.76
N GLY A 52 3.85 -11.16 -7.70
CA GLY A 52 3.24 -12.14 -6.79
C GLY A 52 2.21 -11.54 -5.82
N ILE A 53 2.29 -10.24 -5.54
CA ILE A 53 1.38 -9.55 -4.60
C ILE A 53 0.22 -8.86 -5.32
N LYS A 54 0.33 -8.63 -6.64
CA LYS A 54 -0.65 -7.87 -7.42
C LYS A 54 -2.09 -8.36 -7.26
N ASP A 55 -2.30 -9.67 -7.20
CA ASP A 55 -3.64 -10.27 -7.17
C ASP A 55 -4.33 -10.00 -5.83
N THR A 56 -3.57 -9.91 -4.74
CA THR A 56 -4.07 -9.52 -3.41
C THR A 56 -4.56 -8.07 -3.38
N MET A 57 -3.98 -7.20 -4.21
CA MET A 57 -4.31 -5.77 -4.27
C MET A 57 -5.27 -5.42 -5.40
N HIS A 58 -5.72 -6.43 -6.15
CA HIS A 58 -6.64 -6.26 -7.25
C HIS A 58 -8.03 -5.93 -6.70
N CYS A 59 -8.59 -4.79 -7.12
CA CYS A 59 -9.97 -4.44 -6.80
C CYS A 59 -10.78 -4.27 -8.08
N PRO A 60 -11.79 -5.12 -8.32
CA PRO A 60 -12.69 -5.00 -9.46
C PRO A 60 -13.31 -3.61 -9.54
N ALA A 61 -13.59 -3.15 -10.77
CA ALA A 61 -14.21 -1.85 -10.99
C ALA A 61 -15.65 -1.76 -10.45
N GLU A 62 -16.30 -2.93 -10.30
CA GLU A 62 -17.71 -3.09 -9.94
C GLU A 62 -17.93 -3.27 -8.44
N ASP A 63 -16.88 -3.58 -7.68
CA ASP A 63 -16.93 -3.79 -6.22
C ASP A 63 -16.96 -2.46 -5.46
N LEU A 64 -18.11 -1.79 -5.56
CA LEU A 64 -18.50 -0.65 -4.75
C LEU A 64 -19.57 -1.08 -3.74
N SER A 65 -19.33 -2.18 -3.03
CA SER A 65 -20.13 -2.58 -1.86
C SER A 65 -19.42 -2.18 -0.58
N MET A 66 -20.19 -1.93 0.49
CA MET A 66 -19.58 -1.64 1.79
C MET A 66 -18.77 -2.82 2.30
N GLU A 67 -19.24 -4.05 2.04
CA GLU A 67 -18.57 -5.29 2.41
C GLU A 67 -17.22 -5.46 1.70
N GLY A 68 -17.16 -5.22 0.39
CA GLY A 68 -15.93 -5.27 -0.40
C GLY A 68 -14.97 -4.11 -0.12
N LEU A 69 -15.42 -3.04 0.54
CA LEU A 69 -14.57 -1.95 1.03
C LEU A 69 -14.15 -2.14 2.50
N MET A 70 -14.88 -2.94 3.28
CA MET A 70 -14.60 -3.18 4.70
C MET A 70 -13.86 -4.48 4.99
N SER A 71 -13.90 -5.47 4.09
CA SER A 71 -13.03 -6.67 4.13
C SER A 71 -11.55 -6.30 4.27
N LEU A 72 -11.18 -5.15 3.70
CA LEU A 72 -9.89 -4.47 3.81
C LEU A 72 -9.33 -4.27 5.19
N PHE A 73 -10.11 -3.89 6.20
CA PHE A 73 -9.49 -3.59 7.50
C PHE A 73 -8.87 -4.86 8.13
N ILE A 74 -9.38 -6.02 7.73
CA ILE A 74 -8.92 -7.35 8.13
C ILE A 74 -7.83 -7.84 7.16
N GLU A 75 -8.01 -7.63 5.86
CA GLU A 75 -7.05 -8.04 4.82
C GLU A 75 -5.80 -7.16 4.75
N ASP A 76 -5.87 -5.85 5.04
CA ASP A 76 -4.72 -4.94 5.17
C ASP A 76 -3.87 -5.30 6.39
N LEU A 77 -4.51 -5.76 7.47
CA LEU A 77 -3.80 -6.27 8.65
C LEU A 77 -3.14 -7.62 8.33
N ASP A 78 -3.84 -8.49 7.61
CA ASP A 78 -3.30 -9.77 7.12
C ASP A 78 -2.21 -9.57 6.06
N LEU A 79 -2.32 -8.57 5.18
CA LEU A 79 -1.31 -8.17 4.21
C LEU A 79 -0.10 -7.58 4.91
N LEU A 80 -0.30 -6.71 5.90
CA LEU A 80 0.77 -6.21 6.75
C LEU A 80 1.44 -7.37 7.47
N LEU A 81 0.69 -8.35 7.99
CA LEU A 81 1.25 -9.56 8.59
C LEU A 81 1.96 -10.46 7.58
N LYS A 82 1.45 -10.63 6.36
CA LYS A 82 2.08 -11.42 5.28
C LYS A 82 3.36 -10.78 4.77
N LEU A 83 3.38 -9.46 4.63
CA LEU A 83 4.54 -8.71 4.15
C LEU A 83 5.57 -8.45 5.25
N SER A 84 5.18 -8.38 6.52
CA SER A 84 6.09 -8.11 7.64
C SER A 84 6.53 -9.36 8.43
N SER A 85 5.77 -10.46 8.40
CA SER A 85 6.13 -11.66 9.16
C SER A 85 7.17 -12.50 8.44
N SER A 86 8.16 -12.97 9.19
CA SER A 86 9.23 -13.84 8.72
C SER A 86 8.84 -15.33 8.65
N GLY A 87 7.56 -15.66 8.87
CA GLY A 87 7.10 -17.04 9.12
C GLY A 87 6.30 -17.70 7.99
N PHE A 88 5.72 -16.93 7.06
CA PHE A 88 4.89 -17.46 5.98
C PHE A 88 5.58 -17.28 4.62
N GLY A 89 6.64 -18.04 4.37
CA GLY A 89 7.35 -18.00 3.09
C GLY A 89 8.20 -16.74 2.85
N SER A 90 9.03 -16.37 3.84
CA SER A 90 10.01 -15.26 3.81
C SER A 90 9.44 -13.84 3.63
N THR A 91 9.92 -12.91 4.45
CA THR A 91 9.65 -11.47 4.29
C THR A 91 10.12 -11.00 2.90
N PRO A 92 9.26 -10.36 2.08
CA PRO A 92 9.64 -9.85 0.77
C PRO A 92 10.88 -8.96 0.85
N LYS A 93 11.82 -9.14 -0.08
CA LYS A 93 13.06 -8.37 -0.10
C LYS A 93 12.80 -6.89 -0.36
N PHE A 94 11.73 -6.56 -1.09
CA PHE A 94 11.30 -5.18 -1.26
C PHE A 94 10.88 -4.53 0.06
N TRP A 95 10.12 -5.25 0.89
CA TRP A 95 9.77 -4.79 2.24
C TRP A 95 11.01 -4.53 3.07
N LEU A 96 11.93 -5.50 3.09
CA LEU A 96 13.19 -5.38 3.83
C LEU A 96 14.03 -4.19 3.37
N LEU A 97 14.12 -3.95 2.06
CA LEU A 97 14.81 -2.80 1.47
C LEU A 97 14.18 -1.49 1.96
N LEU A 98 12.84 -1.38 1.90
CA LEU A 98 12.11 -0.22 2.39
C LEU A 98 12.28 -0.02 3.89
N THR A 99 12.28 -1.07 4.71
CA THR A 99 12.56 -0.98 6.15
C THR A 99 13.96 -0.42 6.43
N GLN A 100 14.96 -0.79 5.61
CA GLN A 100 16.32 -0.29 5.77
C GLN A 100 16.44 1.20 5.42
N VAL A 101 15.71 1.69 4.43
CA VAL A 101 15.84 3.10 3.96
C VAL A 101 14.90 4.07 4.66
N THR A 102 13.74 3.60 5.15
CA THR A 102 12.74 4.45 5.83
C THR A 102 13.11 4.82 7.26
N GLN A 103 14.06 4.09 7.88
CA GLN A 103 14.46 4.32 9.26
C GLN A 103 15.97 4.43 9.43
N THR A 104 16.41 5.56 9.97
CA THR A 104 17.77 5.65 10.52
C THR A 104 17.87 4.95 11.88
N HIS A 105 19.08 4.53 12.25
CA HIS A 105 19.35 3.93 13.56
C HIS A 105 18.87 4.82 14.73
N MET A 106 19.02 6.13 14.60
CA MET A 106 18.57 7.10 15.59
C MET A 106 17.04 7.22 15.65
N GLN A 107 16.35 7.13 14.51
CA GLN A 107 14.89 7.13 14.48
C GLN A 107 14.32 5.85 15.10
N LYS A 108 14.94 4.68 14.89
CA LYS A 108 14.50 3.43 15.56
C LYS A 108 14.47 3.56 17.08
N LEU A 109 15.42 4.30 17.66
CA LEU A 109 15.53 4.49 19.11
C LEU A 109 14.61 5.61 19.66
N ARG A 110 14.21 6.56 18.83
CA ARG A 110 13.54 7.81 19.29
C ARG A 110 12.11 7.98 18.81
N ASN A 111 11.68 7.23 17.80
CA ASN A 111 10.37 7.39 17.21
C ASN A 111 9.28 6.88 18.17
N LYS A 112 8.34 7.76 18.52
CA LYS A 112 7.23 7.48 19.43
C LYS A 112 5.86 7.49 18.76
N GLU A 113 5.76 8.07 17.56
CA GLU A 113 4.48 8.38 16.92
C GLU A 113 4.31 7.73 15.55
N LYS A 114 5.37 7.64 14.75
CA LYS A 114 5.24 7.13 13.38
C LYS A 114 5.27 5.61 13.39
N ILE A 115 4.36 4.98 12.65
CA ILE A 115 4.38 3.54 12.39
C ILE A 115 5.03 3.32 11.02
N PRO A 116 6.31 2.91 10.95
CA PRO A 116 7.05 2.79 9.69
C PRO A 116 6.45 1.76 8.76
N ASP A 117 5.87 0.69 9.31
CA ASP A 117 5.28 -0.39 8.52
C ASP A 117 4.10 0.09 7.68
N LEU A 118 3.28 1.01 8.22
CA LEU A 118 2.19 1.63 7.46
C LEU A 118 2.71 2.54 6.34
N VAL A 119 3.85 3.20 6.54
CA VAL A 119 4.51 4.00 5.50
C VAL A 119 5.03 3.09 4.38
N ILE A 120 5.67 1.98 4.74
CA ILE A 120 6.19 0.99 3.79
C ILE A 120 5.03 0.39 2.99
N LEU A 121 3.95 0.00 3.67
CA LEU A 121 2.74 -0.51 3.04
C LEU A 121 2.17 0.51 2.04
N ALA A 122 2.01 1.77 2.45
CA ALA A 122 1.51 2.83 1.57
C ALA A 122 2.39 3.03 0.33
N ILE A 123 3.73 2.94 0.47
CA ILE A 123 4.66 3.00 -0.66
C ILE A 123 4.44 1.83 -1.62
N ILE A 124 4.33 0.60 -1.09
CA ILE A 124 4.10 -0.60 -1.92
C ILE A 124 2.77 -0.48 -2.67
N CYS A 125 1.70 -0.05 -1.99
CA CYS A 125 0.39 0.18 -2.61
C CYS A 125 0.47 1.21 -3.75
N GLN A 126 1.18 2.33 -3.54
CA GLN A 126 1.37 3.35 -4.57
C GLN A 126 2.14 2.81 -5.79
N VAL A 127 3.20 2.01 -5.55
CA VAL A 127 3.96 1.37 -6.62
C VAL A 127 3.08 0.39 -7.41
N LEU A 128 2.27 -0.42 -6.73
CA LEU A 128 1.35 -1.36 -7.36
C LEU A 128 0.27 -0.62 -8.18
N TYR A 129 -0.29 0.47 -7.65
CA TYR A 129 -1.25 1.32 -8.36
C TYR A 129 -0.63 1.96 -9.60
N SER A 130 0.63 2.41 -9.51
CA SER A 130 1.36 2.94 -10.66
C SER A 130 1.65 1.89 -11.73
N ARG A 131 1.78 0.60 -11.36
CA ARG A 131 1.94 -0.51 -12.30
C ARG A 131 0.62 -0.89 -12.98
N SER A 132 -0.49 -0.80 -12.26
CA SER A 132 -1.82 -1.12 -12.78
C SER A 132 -2.90 -0.32 -12.06
N HIS A 133 -3.74 0.36 -12.84
CA HIS A 133 -4.92 1.07 -12.32
C HIS A 133 -5.94 0.14 -11.63
N HIS A 134 -5.83 -1.17 -11.83
CA HIS A 134 -6.68 -2.16 -11.15
C HIS A 134 -6.18 -2.50 -9.74
N ASN A 135 -4.93 -2.19 -9.42
CA ASN A 135 -4.33 -2.40 -8.10
C ASN A 135 -4.51 -1.14 -7.24
N ASN A 136 -5.75 -0.65 -7.18
CA ASN A 136 -6.09 0.67 -6.62
C ASN A 136 -6.84 0.58 -5.30
N TYR A 137 -6.82 -0.58 -4.66
CA TYR A 137 -7.68 -0.87 -3.52
C TYR A 137 -7.43 0.07 -2.32
N PHE A 138 -6.17 0.20 -1.91
CA PHE A 138 -5.73 1.18 -0.90
C PHE A 138 -6.11 2.62 -1.28
N THR A 139 -5.92 2.96 -2.55
CA THR A 139 -6.21 4.29 -3.11
C THR A 139 -7.72 4.58 -3.08
N LYS A 140 -8.59 3.61 -3.41
CA LYS A 140 -10.06 3.70 -3.28
C LYS A 140 -10.46 4.01 -1.84
N MET A 141 -9.87 3.29 -0.88
CA MET A 141 -10.15 3.43 0.54
C MET A 141 -9.82 4.81 1.08
N ILE A 142 -8.60 5.29 0.86
CA ILE A 142 -8.21 6.63 1.29
C ILE A 142 -9.11 7.69 0.64
N THR A 143 -9.46 7.50 -0.63
CA THR A 143 -10.33 8.44 -1.34
C THR A 143 -11.71 8.53 -0.69
N LEU A 144 -12.34 7.38 -0.42
CA LEU A 144 -13.65 7.32 0.21
C LEU A 144 -13.63 7.90 1.63
N PHE A 145 -12.59 7.58 2.40
CA PHE A 145 -12.39 8.15 3.74
C PHE A 145 -12.28 9.67 3.68
N LEU A 146 -11.44 10.22 2.80
CA LEU A 146 -11.30 11.68 2.68
C LEU A 146 -12.58 12.35 2.19
N CYS A 147 -13.30 11.74 1.25
CA CYS A 147 -14.58 12.26 0.77
C CYS A 147 -15.65 12.25 1.85
N SER A 148 -15.72 11.21 2.68
CA SER A 148 -16.69 11.15 3.79
C SER A 148 -16.38 12.17 4.89
N GLN A 149 -15.11 12.57 5.05
CA GLN A 149 -14.70 13.69 5.90
C GLN A 149 -14.92 15.07 5.24
N GLY A 150 -15.49 15.13 4.04
CA GLY A 150 -15.77 16.38 3.33
C GLY A 150 -14.54 17.05 2.71
N ALA A 151 -13.50 16.27 2.37
CA ALA A 151 -12.32 16.82 1.72
C ALA A 151 -12.70 17.50 0.38
N PRO A 152 -12.20 18.71 0.11
CA PRO A 152 -12.51 19.42 -1.13
C PRO A 152 -11.87 18.73 -2.33
N ALA A 153 -12.53 18.82 -3.49
CA ALA A 153 -12.08 18.20 -4.75
C ALA A 153 -10.61 18.50 -5.08
N LYS A 154 -10.17 19.76 -4.88
CA LYS A 154 -8.77 20.17 -5.12
C LYS A 154 -7.75 19.38 -4.30
N ASN A 155 -8.08 19.02 -3.06
CA ASN A 155 -7.19 18.23 -2.21
C ASN A 155 -7.12 16.78 -2.72
N ILE A 156 -8.26 16.24 -3.15
CA ILE A 156 -8.31 14.88 -3.73
C ILE A 156 -7.56 14.82 -5.05
N ASP A 157 -7.66 15.84 -5.91
CA ASP A 157 -6.92 15.90 -7.16
C ASP A 157 -5.41 16.04 -6.92
N LEU A 158 -5.01 16.82 -5.91
CA LEU A 158 -3.61 16.90 -5.48
C LEU A 158 -3.08 15.55 -4.99
N LEU A 159 -3.83 14.86 -4.13
CA LEU A 159 -3.46 13.54 -3.61
C LEU A 159 -3.47 12.46 -4.70
N HIS A 160 -4.33 12.61 -5.70
CA HIS A 160 -4.39 11.70 -6.84
C HIS A 160 -3.12 11.82 -7.70
N ALA A 161 -2.57 13.02 -7.84
CA ALA A 161 -1.27 13.22 -8.50
C ALA A 161 -0.12 12.50 -7.78
N PHE A 162 -0.24 12.24 -6.47
CA PHE A 162 0.71 11.43 -5.70
C PHE A 162 0.39 9.93 -5.69
N GLY A 163 -0.68 9.49 -6.35
CA GLY A 163 -1.14 8.10 -6.33
C GLY A 163 -1.79 7.65 -5.00
N LEU A 164 -2.11 8.60 -4.12
CA LEU A 164 -2.71 8.34 -2.80
C LEU A 164 -4.23 8.23 -2.85
N THR A 165 -4.86 8.93 -3.78
CA THR A 165 -6.31 8.91 -4.01
C THR A 165 -6.62 8.67 -5.48
N ILE A 166 -7.88 8.36 -5.79
CA ILE A 166 -8.44 8.32 -7.14
C ILE A 166 -9.04 9.71 -7.43
N SER A 167 -9.34 9.98 -8.69
CA SER A 167 -10.07 11.17 -9.10
C SER A 167 -11.31 11.45 -8.25
N HIS A 168 -11.56 12.74 -7.99
CA HIS A 168 -12.77 13.19 -7.32
C HIS A 168 -14.06 12.75 -8.05
N GLN A 169 -14.03 12.66 -9.38
CA GLN A 169 -15.18 12.18 -10.15
C GLN A 169 -15.55 10.74 -9.78
N TRP A 170 -14.56 9.87 -9.59
CA TRP A 170 -14.78 8.50 -9.16
C TRP A 170 -15.40 8.46 -7.76
N SER A 171 -14.92 9.29 -6.83
CA SER A 171 -15.41 9.28 -5.46
C SER A 171 -16.87 9.72 -5.33
N VAL A 172 -17.28 10.75 -6.07
CA VAL A 172 -18.69 11.18 -6.14
C VAL A 172 -19.57 10.07 -6.69
N ARG A 173 -19.11 9.35 -7.73
CA ARG A 173 -19.84 8.19 -8.27
C ARG A 173 -19.94 7.09 -7.22
N ALA A 174 -18.85 6.74 -6.57
CA ALA A 174 -18.81 5.70 -5.55
C ALA A 174 -19.76 6.01 -4.38
N LEU A 175 -19.77 7.24 -3.87
CA LEU A 175 -20.68 7.66 -2.80
C LEU A 175 -22.16 7.64 -3.19
N ARG A 176 -22.48 7.71 -4.49
CA ARG A 176 -23.86 7.55 -4.97
C ARG A 176 -24.22 6.08 -5.14
N THR A 177 -23.31 5.28 -5.67
CA THR A 177 -23.55 3.87 -6.01
C THR A 177 -23.58 2.97 -4.77
N ILE A 178 -22.74 3.21 -3.76
CA ILE A 178 -22.72 2.40 -2.53
C ILE A 178 -24.11 2.39 -1.85
N PRO A 179 -24.76 3.53 -1.54
CA PRO A 179 -26.10 3.52 -0.95
C PRO A 179 -27.16 2.91 -1.86
N GLU A 180 -27.07 3.09 -3.18
CA GLU A 180 -28.00 2.48 -4.15
C GLU A 180 -27.94 0.94 -4.07
N ASN A 181 -26.73 0.38 -3.99
CA ASN A 181 -26.50 -1.05 -3.83
C ASN A 181 -27.01 -1.56 -2.49
N GLU A 182 -26.66 -0.90 -1.38
CA GLU A 182 -27.11 -1.31 -0.04
C GLU A 182 -28.65 -1.20 0.10
N MET A 183 -29.27 -0.16 -0.46
CA MET A 183 -30.72 -0.01 -0.46
C MET A 183 -31.43 -1.06 -1.31
N ALA A 184 -30.79 -1.60 -2.36
CA ALA A 184 -31.32 -2.73 -3.10
C ALA A 184 -31.40 -3.99 -2.21
N THR A 185 -30.35 -4.27 -1.44
CA THR A 185 -30.32 -5.36 -0.46
C THR A 185 -31.38 -5.17 0.64
N VAL A 186 -31.53 -3.94 1.16
CA VAL A 186 -32.56 -3.64 2.17
C VAL A 186 -33.97 -3.85 1.60
N ARG A 187 -34.22 -3.47 0.34
CA ARG A 187 -35.51 -3.69 -0.32
C ARG A 187 -35.82 -5.18 -0.47
N ASP A 188 -34.83 -5.99 -0.80
CA ASP A 188 -34.96 -7.45 -0.88
C ASP A 188 -35.31 -8.04 0.50
N MET A 189 -34.57 -7.64 1.55
CA MET A 189 -34.85 -8.07 2.92
C MET A 189 -36.26 -7.69 3.39
N VAL A 190 -36.72 -6.48 3.08
CA VAL A 190 -38.07 -5.98 3.39
C VAL A 190 -39.18 -6.81 2.73
N GLN A 191 -38.91 -7.40 1.57
CA GLN A 191 -39.87 -8.27 0.87
C GLN A 191 -39.94 -9.68 1.44
N HIS A 192 -38.90 -10.13 2.15
CA HIS A 192 -38.76 -11.53 2.57
C HIS A 192 -38.73 -11.73 4.09
N LEU A 193 -38.52 -10.67 4.86
CA LEU A 193 -38.42 -10.71 6.31
C LEU A 193 -39.44 -9.74 6.94
N PRO A 194 -40.06 -10.10 8.07
CA PRO A 194 -40.83 -9.15 8.85
C PRO A 194 -39.92 -8.06 9.38
N PHE A 195 -40.21 -6.81 9.03
CA PHE A 195 -39.46 -5.63 9.47
C PHE A 195 -40.39 -4.68 10.24
N VAL A 196 -39.81 -3.94 11.19
CA VAL A 196 -40.53 -2.97 12.01
C VAL A 196 -39.97 -1.59 11.71
N VAL A 197 -40.83 -0.68 11.23
CA VAL A 197 -40.48 0.73 11.04
C VAL A 197 -40.98 1.50 12.26
N THR A 198 -40.07 2.15 12.99
CA THR A 198 -40.46 3.05 14.07
C THR A 198 -41.01 4.34 13.47
N HIS A 199 -42.12 4.85 14.04
CA HIS A 199 -42.82 6.04 13.53
C HIS A 199 -41.91 7.30 13.43
N ASN A 200 -40.85 7.39 14.25
CA ASN A 200 -39.87 8.48 14.17
C ASN A 200 -39.07 8.48 12.86
N ASN A 201 -38.87 7.33 12.22
CA ASN A 201 -38.10 7.23 10.97
C ASN A 201 -38.89 7.72 9.74
N ILE A 202 -40.21 7.89 9.87
CA ILE A 202 -41.08 8.41 8.82
C ILE A 202 -40.92 9.94 8.67
N ASN A 203 -40.44 10.64 9.71
CA ASN A 203 -40.26 12.10 9.72
C ASN A 203 -38.86 12.59 9.29
N ILE A 204 -37.97 11.70 8.85
CA ILE A 204 -36.61 12.08 8.44
C ILE A 204 -36.54 12.92 7.13
N PRO A 205 -37.54 12.95 6.21
CA PRO A 205 -37.50 13.87 5.08
C PRO A 205 -38.34 15.13 5.34
N PHE A 206 -38.00 15.93 6.35
CA PHE A 206 -38.37 17.33 6.39
C PHE A 206 -37.16 18.14 6.85
N CYS A 207 -36.49 18.79 5.89
CA CYS A 207 -35.49 19.82 6.17
C CYS A 207 -36.14 20.90 7.05
N VAL A 208 -35.85 20.88 8.34
CA VAL A 208 -36.20 21.99 9.24
C VAL A 208 -35.24 23.12 8.89
N PHE A 209 -35.70 24.05 8.06
CA PHE A 209 -35.07 25.36 7.99
C PHE A 209 -35.37 26.05 9.33
N SER A 210 -34.34 26.25 10.15
CA SER A 210 -34.45 27.07 11.36
C SER A 210 -34.87 28.49 10.96
N GLN A 211 -36.01 28.95 11.47
CA GLN A 211 -36.42 30.35 11.47
C GLN A 211 -35.67 31.14 12.54
#